data_AF-X6MBM2-F1
#
_entry.id   AF-X6MBM2-F1
#
_cell.length_a   1.000
_cell.length_b   1.000
_cell.length_c   1.000
_cell.angle_alpha   90.00
_cell.angle_beta   90.00
_cell.angle_gamma   90.00
#
_symmetry.space_group_name_H-M   'P 1'
#
loop_
_entity.id
_entity.type
_entity.pdbx_description
1 polymer ?
#
loop_
_entity_poly.entity_id
_entity_poly.type
_entity_poly.pdbx_seq_one_letter_code
_entity_poly.pdbx_strand_id
1 'polypeptide(L)'
;MSNQIFQTLKELATPLRASQCVLHKHELLICGGYDQRACYSYHILKNEYKLICEYPSDVQLNEHCVIKLKSNRLLSFGGNKYIKRYTLLMKYVSVWDNISNKFNNYNQWIPFTDDHNHPIIIGMNYYYNYEGVRAVIGGSNNHLLFITCYPKNIHIFDLNRYQFIKHDTLPILDCIGYHCFVLKSENKQEQEMMKTNEKNKIIKCCYNNSFQFHQLLVCNYIAPFNGYSYVCINDIILFFGGFHYHNTSKLVHKYLIQENKWKTFQNTLPSPLFDCIAILNEEYNNIHIIGGQDNKRRTLLTHMKTKIRIWDVSHLVMICLFILMKNK
;
A
#
# COMPACT_ATOMS: atom_id res chain seq x y z
N MET A 1 22.43 24.81 2.12
CA MET A 1 21.57 23.66 1.75
C MET A 1 20.26 23.83 2.50
N SER A 2 19.11 23.88 1.82
CA SER A 2 17.84 24.09 2.51
C SER A 2 17.55 22.90 3.45
N ASN A 3 17.21 23.19 4.70
CA ASN A 3 16.82 22.24 5.75
C ASN A 3 15.42 21.64 5.51
N GLN A 4 15.02 21.44 4.24
CA GLN A 4 13.68 21.01 3.92
C GLN A 4 13.56 19.49 4.08
N ILE A 5 12.74 19.06 5.04
CA ILE A 5 12.49 17.64 5.37
C ILE A 5 11.82 16.90 4.19
N PHE A 6 10.95 17.63 3.49
CA PHE A 6 10.25 17.17 2.29
C PHE A 6 10.74 17.97 1.09
N GLN A 7 11.16 17.27 0.05
CA GLN A 7 11.50 17.86 -1.23
C GLN A 7 10.33 17.67 -2.20
N THR A 8 9.79 18.77 -2.72
CA THR A 8 8.79 18.73 -3.79
C THR A 8 9.42 18.23 -5.10
N LEU A 9 8.71 17.37 -5.80
CA LEU A 9 9.09 16.78 -7.09
C LEU A 9 8.15 17.28 -8.20
N LYS A 10 8.33 16.77 -9.43
CA LYS A 10 7.42 17.11 -10.53
C LYS A 10 5.99 16.75 -10.16
N GLU A 11 5.10 17.72 -10.30
CA GLU A 11 3.67 17.54 -10.05
C GLU A 11 3.07 16.48 -10.96
N LEU A 12 2.04 15.81 -10.45
CA LEU A 12 1.26 14.86 -11.23
C LEU A 12 0.64 15.55 -12.45
N ALA A 13 0.40 14.79 -13.52
CA ALA A 13 -0.35 15.31 -14.67
C ALA A 13 -1.84 15.52 -14.35
N THR A 14 -2.37 14.70 -13.44
CA THR A 14 -3.77 14.75 -12.99
C THR A 14 -3.85 14.62 -11.47
N PRO A 15 -4.84 15.25 -10.80
CA PRO A 15 -5.02 15.07 -9.36
C PRO A 15 -5.40 13.63 -9.04
N LEU A 16 -4.73 13.04 -8.05
CA LEU A 16 -4.97 11.65 -7.65
C LEU A 16 -5.30 11.55 -6.16
N ARG A 17 -6.31 10.73 -5.82
CA ARG A 17 -6.60 10.28 -4.46
C ARG A 17 -6.94 8.80 -4.46
N ALA A 18 -6.71 8.12 -3.35
CA ALA A 18 -6.95 6.68 -3.20
C ALA A 18 -6.32 5.85 -4.34
N SER A 19 -5.20 6.34 -4.87
CA SER A 19 -4.44 5.69 -5.93
C SER A 19 -3.57 4.57 -5.33
N GLN A 20 -3.18 3.60 -6.16
CA GLN A 20 -2.26 2.53 -5.78
C GLN A 20 -0.93 2.72 -6.51
N CYS A 21 0.17 2.43 -5.84
CA CYS A 21 1.50 2.58 -6.42
C CYS A 21 2.36 1.35 -6.18
N VAL A 22 3.17 1.00 -7.18
CA VAL A 22 4.10 -0.12 -7.11
C VAL A 22 5.49 0.34 -7.54
N LEU A 23 6.51 -0.04 -6.77
CA LEU A 23 7.90 0.22 -7.14
C LEU A 23 8.37 -0.83 -8.17
N HIS A 24 8.95 -0.35 -9.28
CA HIS A 24 9.59 -1.18 -10.29
C HIS A 24 10.95 -0.57 -10.65
N LYS A 25 12.03 -1.10 -10.05
CA LYS A 25 13.40 -0.55 -10.22
C LYS A 25 13.40 0.97 -9.95
N HIS A 26 13.75 1.78 -10.94
CA HIS A 26 13.79 3.25 -10.87
C HIS A 26 12.46 3.93 -11.20
N GLU A 27 11.36 3.18 -11.19
CA GLU A 27 10.03 3.66 -11.58
C GLU A 27 9.00 3.47 -10.48
N LEU A 28 8.12 4.46 -10.31
CA LEU A 28 6.92 4.36 -9.50
C LEU A 28 5.73 4.22 -10.45
N LEU A 29 5.11 3.04 -10.44
CA LEU A 29 3.94 2.73 -11.26
C LEU A 29 2.70 3.11 -10.49
N ILE A 30 2.04 4.18 -10.93
CA ILE A 30 0.83 4.73 -10.35
C ILE A 30 -0.35 4.17 -11.14
N CYS A 31 -1.22 3.41 -10.48
CA CYS A 31 -2.27 2.64 -11.12
C CYS A 31 -3.65 3.22 -10.82
N GLY A 32 -4.09 4.19 -11.62
CA GLY A 32 -5.40 4.82 -11.47
C GLY A 32 -5.61 5.52 -10.14
N GLY A 33 -6.86 5.60 -9.69
CA GLY A 33 -7.28 6.22 -8.44
C GLY A 33 -8.80 6.44 -8.45
N TYR A 34 -9.36 7.03 -7.39
CA TYR A 34 -10.79 7.35 -7.38
C TYR A 34 -11.15 8.20 -8.61
N ASP A 35 -12.10 7.73 -9.42
CA ASP A 35 -12.52 8.33 -10.69
C ASP A 35 -11.39 8.60 -11.72
N GLN A 36 -10.23 7.96 -11.57
CA GLN A 36 -9.07 8.16 -12.44
C GLN A 36 -8.59 6.84 -13.02
N ARG A 37 -8.80 6.64 -14.33
CA ARG A 37 -8.46 5.38 -15.03
C ARG A 37 -7.01 5.32 -15.52
N ALA A 38 -6.35 6.46 -15.69
CA ALA A 38 -5.00 6.52 -16.25
C ALA A 38 -3.94 5.97 -15.28
N CYS A 39 -3.00 5.21 -15.83
CA CYS A 39 -1.85 4.68 -15.14
C CYS A 39 -0.58 5.37 -15.66
N TYR A 40 0.31 5.75 -14.76
CA TYR A 40 1.54 6.47 -15.09
C TYR A 40 2.76 5.76 -14.52
N SER A 41 3.88 5.82 -15.22
CA SER A 41 5.19 5.52 -14.68
C SER A 41 5.92 6.83 -14.41
N TYR A 42 6.30 7.05 -13.15
CA TYR A 42 7.22 8.12 -12.77
C TYR A 42 8.64 7.58 -12.68
N HIS A 43 9.56 8.12 -13.47
CA HIS A 43 10.96 7.75 -13.43
C HIS A 43 11.72 8.61 -12.42
N ILE A 44 12.28 7.95 -11.40
CA ILE A 44 12.80 8.59 -10.19
C ILE A 44 14.04 9.44 -10.49
N LEU A 45 14.94 8.95 -11.33
CA LEU A 45 16.14 9.69 -11.75
C LEU A 45 15.84 10.84 -12.71
N LYS A 46 14.88 10.66 -13.63
CA LYS A 46 14.52 11.65 -14.65
C LYS A 46 13.57 12.72 -14.12
N ASN A 47 12.88 12.47 -13.00
CA ASN A 47 11.82 13.33 -12.45
C ASN A 47 10.72 13.62 -13.48
N GLU A 48 10.30 12.58 -14.20
CA GLU A 48 9.33 12.68 -15.30
C GLU A 48 8.29 11.57 -15.24
N TYR A 49 7.12 11.84 -15.79
CA TYR A 49 6.03 10.88 -15.93
C TYR A 49 5.85 10.47 -17.39
N LYS A 50 5.47 9.22 -17.61
CA LYS A 50 4.96 8.70 -18.88
C LYS A 50 3.67 7.94 -18.64
N LEU A 51 2.71 8.10 -19.56
CA LEU A 51 1.50 7.27 -19.57
C LEU A 51 1.88 5.81 -19.83
N ILE A 52 1.29 4.90 -19.06
CA ILE A 52 1.38 3.45 -19.28
C ILE A 52 0.19 3.02 -20.13
N CYS A 53 -1.02 3.16 -19.57
CA CYS A 53 -2.31 2.87 -20.22
C CYS A 53 -3.46 3.39 -19.34
N GLU A 54 -4.68 3.00 -19.66
CA GLU A 54 -5.85 3.20 -18.81
C GLU A 54 -6.46 1.86 -18.38
N TYR A 55 -7.16 1.85 -17.25
CA TYR A 55 -8.13 0.78 -16.93
C TYR A 55 -9.24 0.72 -17.98
N PRO A 56 -9.91 -0.44 -18.19
CA PRO A 56 -11.07 -0.54 -19.09
C PRO A 56 -12.16 0.49 -18.76
N SER A 57 -12.96 0.88 -19.76
CA SER A 57 -13.99 1.93 -19.59
C SER A 57 -15.16 1.49 -18.72
N ASP A 58 -15.41 0.19 -18.61
CA ASP A 58 -16.45 -0.39 -17.76
C ASP A 58 -16.00 -0.59 -16.30
N VAL A 59 -14.75 -0.26 -15.99
CA VAL A 59 -14.17 -0.40 -14.64
C VAL A 59 -14.20 0.94 -13.92
N GLN A 60 -14.95 0.99 -12.82
CA GLN A 60 -14.94 2.10 -11.89
C GLN A 60 -14.00 1.79 -10.74
N LEU A 61 -13.00 2.63 -10.55
CA LEU A 61 -12.02 2.48 -9.49
C LEU A 61 -12.51 3.22 -8.25
N ASN A 62 -12.90 2.46 -7.24
CA ASN A 62 -13.17 3.00 -5.91
C ASN A 62 -12.33 2.24 -4.89
N GLU A 63 -11.20 2.84 -4.50
CA GLU A 63 -10.31 2.34 -3.44
C GLU A 63 -9.89 0.88 -3.62
N HIS A 64 -9.58 0.54 -4.87
CA HIS A 64 -9.10 -0.77 -5.27
C HIS A 64 -7.71 -1.09 -4.71
N CYS A 65 -7.32 -2.36 -4.82
CA CYS A 65 -5.98 -2.81 -4.47
C CYS A 65 -5.20 -3.20 -5.73
N VAL A 66 -3.92 -2.83 -5.76
CA VAL A 66 -2.95 -3.28 -6.76
C VAL A 66 -1.76 -3.91 -6.06
N ILE A 67 -1.35 -5.08 -6.51
CA ILE A 67 -0.22 -5.81 -5.93
C ILE A 67 0.71 -6.30 -7.03
N LYS A 68 2.01 -6.26 -6.74
CA LYS A 68 3.05 -6.80 -7.61
C LYS A 68 3.21 -8.30 -7.38
N LEU A 69 2.89 -9.10 -8.39
CA LEU A 69 3.21 -10.52 -8.46
C LEU A 69 4.65 -10.73 -8.97
N LYS A 70 5.10 -12.00 -8.99
CA LYS A 70 6.35 -12.42 -9.64
C LYS A 70 6.37 -12.04 -11.13
N SER A 71 7.57 -11.81 -11.66
CA SER A 71 7.83 -11.52 -13.08
C SER A 71 7.16 -10.24 -13.61
N ASN A 72 7.18 -9.16 -12.84
CA ASN A 72 6.66 -7.83 -13.22
C ASN A 72 5.19 -7.82 -13.62
N ARG A 73 4.40 -8.74 -13.06
CA ARG A 73 2.95 -8.75 -13.22
C ARG A 73 2.30 -7.95 -12.10
N LEU A 74 1.33 -7.14 -12.44
CA LEU A 74 0.50 -6.40 -11.49
C LEU A 74 -0.90 -7.00 -11.49
N LEU A 75 -1.44 -7.27 -10.32
CA LEU A 75 -2.80 -7.75 -10.12
C LEU A 75 -3.62 -6.62 -9.49
N SER A 76 -4.72 -6.25 -10.12
CA SER A 76 -5.64 -5.23 -9.64
C SER A 76 -7.02 -5.82 -9.42
N PHE A 77 -7.64 -5.54 -8.28
CA PHE A 77 -8.99 -6.01 -7.98
C PHE A 77 -9.72 -5.07 -7.03
N GLY A 78 -11.05 -5.09 -7.10
CA GLY A 78 -11.91 -4.22 -6.32
C GLY A 78 -13.38 -4.36 -6.73
N GLY A 79 -14.17 -3.33 -6.40
CA GLY A 79 -15.61 -3.28 -6.64
C GLY A 79 -16.43 -3.64 -5.41
N ASN A 80 -17.75 -3.56 -5.52
CA ASN A 80 -18.67 -3.87 -4.42
C ASN A 80 -20.04 -4.25 -5.00
N LYS A 81 -21.11 -4.23 -4.20
CA LYS A 81 -22.46 -4.51 -4.72
C LYS A 81 -22.92 -3.48 -5.77
N TYR A 82 -22.50 -2.23 -5.67
CA TYR A 82 -22.92 -1.15 -6.57
C TYR A 82 -21.96 -0.96 -7.75
N ILE A 83 -20.70 -1.32 -7.56
CA ILE A 83 -19.63 -1.19 -8.56
C ILE A 83 -19.21 -2.59 -9.02
N LYS A 84 -19.35 -2.86 -10.32
CA LYS A 84 -18.99 -4.15 -10.92
C LYS A 84 -17.61 -4.61 -10.42
N ARG A 85 -17.58 -5.83 -9.88
CA ARG A 85 -16.32 -6.45 -9.49
C ARG A 85 -15.47 -6.78 -10.69
N TYR A 86 -14.17 -6.64 -10.48
CA TYR A 86 -13.19 -6.97 -11.50
C TYR A 86 -11.94 -7.56 -10.86
N THR A 87 -11.20 -8.31 -11.66
CA THR A 87 -9.83 -8.70 -11.37
C THR A 87 -9.07 -8.67 -12.67
N LEU A 88 -8.03 -7.85 -12.70
CA LEU A 88 -7.26 -7.53 -13.89
C LEU A 88 -5.80 -7.82 -13.64
N LEU A 89 -5.12 -8.30 -14.68
CA LEU A 89 -3.70 -8.55 -14.69
C LEU A 89 -3.06 -7.61 -15.71
N MET A 90 -1.91 -7.03 -15.36
CA MET A 90 -1.05 -6.32 -16.28
C MET A 90 0.33 -6.94 -16.27
N LYS A 91 0.87 -7.26 -17.45
CA LYS A 91 2.31 -7.55 -17.62
C LYS A 91 3.01 -6.24 -17.90
N TYR A 92 3.80 -5.76 -16.94
CA TYR A 92 4.47 -4.48 -17.08
C TYR A 92 5.86 -4.62 -17.72
N VAL A 93 6.12 -3.77 -18.70
CA VAL A 93 7.45 -3.52 -19.29
C VAL A 93 7.70 -2.01 -19.24
N SER A 94 8.91 -1.61 -18.89
CA SER A 94 9.25 -0.19 -18.74
C SER A 94 8.88 0.60 -19.99
N VAL A 95 8.16 1.70 -19.80
CA VAL A 95 7.85 2.67 -20.87
C VAL A 95 9.02 3.62 -21.16
N TRP A 96 10.14 3.42 -20.48
CA TRP A 96 11.38 4.17 -20.66
C TRP A 96 12.42 3.41 -21.46
N ASP A 97 12.23 2.10 -21.62
CA ASP A 97 13.04 1.27 -22.50
C ASP A 97 12.53 1.44 -23.95
N ASN A 98 13.44 1.60 -24.92
CA ASN A 98 13.10 1.77 -26.34
C ASN A 98 12.65 0.46 -27.02
N ILE A 99 11.98 -0.44 -26.29
CA ILE A 99 11.60 -1.76 -26.80
C ILE A 99 10.22 -1.66 -27.46
N SER A 100 10.21 -1.69 -28.79
CA SER A 100 9.02 -1.61 -29.65
C SER A 100 8.20 -2.92 -29.70
N ASN A 101 7.99 -3.60 -28.58
CA ASN A 101 7.22 -4.85 -28.56
C ASN A 101 5.74 -4.60 -28.26
N LYS A 102 5.02 -4.02 -29.24
CA LYS A 102 3.56 -3.82 -29.20
C LYS A 102 2.73 -5.10 -29.35
N PHE A 103 3.36 -6.26 -29.62
CA PHE A 103 2.64 -7.48 -30.05
C PHE A 103 2.09 -8.38 -28.93
N ASN A 104 2.26 -8.06 -27.65
CA ASN A 104 2.06 -9.02 -26.55
C ASN A 104 1.16 -8.55 -25.39
N ASN A 105 0.25 -7.60 -25.62
CA ASN A 105 -0.67 -7.05 -24.59
C ASN A 105 0.06 -6.57 -23.31
N TYR A 106 1.32 -6.14 -23.45
CA TYR A 106 2.07 -5.51 -22.35
C TYR A 106 1.49 -4.15 -22.05
N ASN A 107 1.66 -3.71 -20.79
CA ASN A 107 1.21 -2.40 -20.34
C ASN A 107 -0.27 -2.16 -20.61
N GLN A 108 -1.09 -3.21 -20.52
CA GLN A 108 -2.54 -3.14 -20.63
C GLN A 108 -3.16 -3.98 -19.52
N TRP A 109 -4.32 -3.55 -19.03
CA TRP A 109 -5.12 -4.34 -18.10
C TRP A 109 -5.97 -5.34 -18.88
N ILE A 110 -5.72 -6.62 -18.65
CA ILE A 110 -6.51 -7.72 -19.23
C ILE A 110 -7.23 -8.49 -18.11
N PRO A 111 -8.36 -9.17 -18.37
CA PRO A 111 -8.98 -10.05 -17.40
C PRO A 111 -7.98 -11.05 -16.82
N PHE A 112 -8.01 -11.25 -15.50
CA PHE A 112 -7.26 -12.34 -14.88
C PHE A 112 -8.00 -13.65 -15.13
N THR A 113 -7.36 -14.62 -15.77
CA THR A 113 -7.99 -15.87 -16.18
C THR A 113 -7.23 -17.10 -15.69
N ASP A 114 -7.93 -18.23 -15.63
CA ASP A 114 -7.32 -19.55 -15.45
C ASP A 114 -6.65 -20.03 -16.76
N ASP A 115 -6.10 -21.25 -16.73
CA ASP A 115 -5.43 -21.89 -17.88
C ASP A 115 -6.38 -22.20 -19.05
N HIS A 116 -7.69 -22.09 -18.84
CA HIS A 116 -8.74 -22.29 -19.84
C HIS A 116 -9.35 -20.96 -20.32
N ASN A 117 -8.74 -19.82 -19.98
CA ASN A 117 -9.21 -18.47 -20.27
C ASN A 117 -10.55 -18.08 -19.59
N HIS A 118 -10.95 -18.77 -18.52
CA HIS A 118 -12.11 -18.36 -17.74
C HIS A 118 -11.72 -17.21 -16.78
N PRO A 119 -12.49 -16.11 -16.74
CA PRO A 119 -12.23 -15.01 -15.82
C PRO A 119 -12.30 -15.45 -14.35
N ILE A 120 -11.25 -15.14 -13.60
CA ILE A 120 -11.16 -15.32 -12.16
C ILE A 120 -11.50 -13.98 -11.52
N ILE A 121 -12.55 -13.97 -10.68
CA ILE A 121 -12.93 -12.79 -9.90
C ILE A 121 -12.54 -13.00 -8.44
N ILE A 122 -11.62 -12.17 -7.94
CA ILE A 122 -11.25 -12.14 -6.53
C ILE A 122 -12.34 -11.42 -5.77
N GLY A 123 -13.23 -12.22 -5.19
CA GLY A 123 -14.17 -11.78 -4.16
C GLY A 123 -15.20 -12.86 -3.86
N MET A 124 -15.41 -13.20 -2.58
CA MET A 124 -16.19 -14.39 -2.18
C MET A 124 -17.61 -14.42 -2.76
N ASN A 125 -18.45 -13.42 -2.46
CA ASN A 125 -19.81 -13.30 -3.03
C ASN A 125 -20.15 -11.83 -3.28
N TYR A 126 -21.21 -11.54 -4.03
CA TYR A 126 -21.63 -10.19 -4.42
C TYR A 126 -21.87 -9.21 -3.25
N TYR A 127 -22.17 -9.70 -2.05
CA TYR A 127 -22.48 -8.86 -0.89
C TYR A 127 -21.26 -8.28 -0.17
N TYR A 128 -20.06 -8.85 -0.36
CA TYR A 128 -18.85 -8.29 0.26
C TYR A 128 -18.48 -6.93 -0.36
N ASN A 129 -18.05 -5.99 0.48
CA ASN A 129 -17.57 -4.69 0.01
C ASN A 129 -16.04 -4.72 -0.07
N TYR A 130 -15.50 -4.57 -1.28
CA TYR A 130 -14.04 -4.50 -1.52
C TYR A 130 -13.58 -3.04 -1.73
N GLU A 131 -14.42 -2.05 -1.46
CA GLU A 131 -13.98 -0.67 -1.25
C GLU A 131 -13.03 -0.61 -0.05
N GLY A 132 -11.89 0.05 -0.22
CA GLY A 132 -10.85 0.15 0.81
C GLY A 132 -10.12 -1.16 1.09
N VAL A 133 -10.23 -2.16 0.20
CA VAL A 133 -9.59 -3.47 0.36
C VAL A 133 -8.07 -3.32 0.44
N ARG A 134 -7.46 -4.11 1.33
CA ARG A 134 -6.00 -4.23 1.45
C ARG A 134 -5.59 -5.67 1.27
N ALA A 135 -4.42 -5.88 0.70
CA ALA A 135 -3.90 -7.21 0.55
C ALA A 135 -2.37 -7.24 0.49
N VAL A 136 -1.81 -8.37 0.91
CA VAL A 136 -0.38 -8.66 0.89
C VAL A 136 -0.15 -10.08 0.35
N ILE A 137 1.00 -10.28 -0.29
CA ILE A 137 1.41 -11.61 -0.77
C ILE A 137 2.31 -12.24 0.29
N GLY A 138 2.04 -13.50 0.60
CA GLY A 138 2.85 -14.32 1.49
C GLY A 138 2.80 -15.79 1.13
N GLY A 139 3.06 -16.62 2.15
CA GLY A 139 3.32 -18.04 1.98
C GLY A 139 4.74 -18.30 1.47
N SER A 140 5.28 -19.48 1.77
CA SER A 140 6.67 -19.85 1.46
C SER A 140 7.05 -19.64 -0.01
N ASN A 141 6.09 -19.79 -0.92
CA ASN A 141 6.29 -19.61 -2.36
C ASN A 141 5.71 -18.31 -2.95
N ASN A 142 5.29 -17.34 -2.13
CA ASN A 142 4.61 -16.10 -2.57
C ASN A 142 3.37 -16.39 -3.44
N HIS A 143 2.59 -17.38 -3.01
CA HIS A 143 1.42 -17.90 -3.73
C HIS A 143 0.11 -17.64 -2.98
N LEU A 144 0.17 -17.15 -1.74
CA LEU A 144 -1.00 -16.85 -0.94
C LEU A 144 -1.22 -15.34 -0.91
N LEU A 145 -2.42 -14.95 -1.27
CA LEU A 145 -2.89 -13.58 -1.21
C LEU A 145 -3.78 -13.42 0.03
N PHE A 146 -3.26 -12.71 1.03
CA PHE A 146 -4.01 -12.34 2.23
C PHE A 146 -4.79 -11.08 1.92
N ILE A 147 -6.10 -11.09 2.12
CA ILE A 147 -7.01 -10.00 1.76
C ILE A 147 -7.83 -9.63 2.98
N THR A 148 -7.84 -8.35 3.32
CA THR A 148 -8.70 -7.79 4.36
C THR A 148 -9.72 -6.87 3.71
N CYS A 149 -11.02 -7.14 3.91
CA CYS A 149 -12.11 -6.36 3.32
C CYS A 149 -13.26 -6.10 4.31
N TYR A 150 -14.06 -5.08 4.01
CA TYR A 150 -15.18 -4.66 4.83
C TYR A 150 -16.24 -5.79 5.02
N PRO A 151 -16.93 -5.85 6.17
CA PRO A 151 -16.73 -5.01 7.34
C PRO A 151 -15.55 -5.42 8.21
N LYS A 152 -15.23 -6.70 8.35
CA LYS A 152 -14.21 -7.19 9.29
C LYS A 152 -13.57 -8.49 8.80
N ASN A 153 -13.51 -8.71 7.50
CA ASN A 153 -13.15 -10.02 6.96
C ASN A 153 -11.66 -10.09 6.67
N ILE A 154 -11.10 -11.28 6.85
CA ILE A 154 -9.79 -11.67 6.32
C ILE A 154 -9.93 -12.97 5.54
N HIS A 155 -9.33 -13.02 4.36
CA HIS A 155 -9.38 -14.14 3.43
C HIS A 155 -7.97 -14.51 2.97
N ILE A 156 -7.77 -15.79 2.66
CA ILE A 156 -6.60 -16.28 1.95
C ILE A 156 -7.05 -16.85 0.62
N PHE A 157 -6.54 -16.24 -0.46
CA PHE A 157 -6.74 -16.69 -1.83
C PHE A 157 -5.44 -17.32 -2.34
N ASP A 158 -5.52 -18.55 -2.85
CA ASP A 158 -4.39 -19.25 -3.45
C ASP A 158 -4.27 -18.84 -4.92
N LEU A 159 -3.19 -18.16 -5.26
CA LEU A 159 -2.91 -17.64 -6.61
C LEU A 159 -2.56 -18.73 -7.62
N ASN A 160 -2.23 -19.95 -7.18
CA ASN A 160 -1.95 -21.08 -8.06
C ASN A 160 -3.22 -21.90 -8.32
N ARG A 161 -4.08 -22.05 -7.31
CA ARG A 161 -5.31 -22.84 -7.39
C ARG A 161 -6.54 -22.00 -7.75
N TYR A 162 -6.39 -20.69 -7.80
CA TYR A 162 -7.45 -19.71 -8.09
C TYR A 162 -8.68 -19.83 -7.19
N GLN A 163 -8.47 -20.15 -5.90
CA GLN A 163 -9.55 -20.40 -4.96
C GLN A 163 -9.26 -19.79 -3.58
N PHE A 164 -10.34 -19.46 -2.87
CA PHE A 164 -10.26 -19.14 -1.44
C PHE A 164 -10.00 -20.42 -0.64
N ILE A 165 -8.94 -20.42 0.16
CA ILE A 165 -8.58 -21.58 1.01
C ILE A 165 -8.91 -21.35 2.49
N LYS A 166 -9.06 -20.09 2.90
CA LYS A 166 -9.41 -19.75 4.28
C LYS A 166 -10.15 -18.41 4.34
N HIS A 167 -11.07 -18.30 5.30
CA HIS A 167 -11.73 -17.07 5.67
C HIS A 167 -11.87 -17.00 7.19
N ASP A 168 -11.90 -15.80 7.75
CA ASP A 168 -12.16 -15.54 9.16
C ASP A 168 -12.64 -14.09 9.35
N THR A 169 -13.11 -13.78 10.55
CA THR A 169 -13.51 -12.45 10.97
C THR A 169 -12.49 -11.88 11.95
N LEU A 170 -11.96 -10.70 11.63
CA LEU A 170 -11.07 -9.94 12.50
C LEU A 170 -11.78 -9.62 13.83
N PRO A 171 -11.14 -9.86 14.99
CA PRO A 171 -11.75 -9.64 16.30
C PRO A 171 -11.71 -8.14 16.65
N ILE A 172 -12.50 -7.32 15.97
CA ILE A 172 -12.59 -5.87 16.21
C ILE A 172 -14.03 -5.43 16.39
N LEU A 173 -14.19 -4.34 17.14
CA LEU A 173 -15.50 -3.75 17.43
C LEU A 173 -16.06 -2.98 16.22
N ASP A 174 -15.20 -2.23 15.54
CA ASP A 174 -15.57 -1.40 14.39
C ASP A 174 -15.23 -2.07 13.04
N CYS A 175 -15.71 -1.49 11.95
CA CYS A 175 -15.43 -1.99 10.60
C CYS A 175 -14.03 -1.55 10.14
N ILE A 176 -13.35 -2.40 9.39
CA ILE A 176 -12.14 -2.00 8.67
C ILE A 176 -12.51 -1.20 7.42
N GLY A 177 -11.73 -0.16 7.19
CA GLY A 177 -11.68 0.65 5.97
C GLY A 177 -10.44 1.52 6.05
N TYR A 178 -9.71 1.68 4.95
CA TYR A 178 -8.52 2.54 4.89
C TYR A 178 -7.42 2.22 5.92
N HIS A 179 -7.36 0.98 6.38
CA HIS A 179 -6.45 0.56 7.45
C HIS A 179 -5.04 0.26 6.91
N CYS A 180 -4.07 0.24 7.83
CA CYS A 180 -2.75 -0.31 7.59
C CYS A 180 -2.78 -1.83 7.57
N PHE A 181 -2.30 -2.43 6.48
CA PHE A 181 -2.08 -3.86 6.38
C PHE A 181 -0.70 -4.11 5.76
N VAL A 182 0.18 -4.76 6.52
CA VAL A 182 1.59 -5.00 6.17
C VAL A 182 1.99 -6.42 6.56
N LEU A 183 2.91 -7.01 5.80
CA LEU A 183 3.52 -8.29 6.14
C LEU A 183 4.72 -8.06 7.07
N LYS A 184 4.80 -8.80 8.18
CA LYS A 184 5.97 -8.79 9.07
C LYS A 184 7.06 -9.70 8.50
N SER A 185 8.32 -9.28 8.54
CA SER A 185 9.46 -10.16 8.23
C SER A 185 9.72 -11.17 9.36
N GLU A 186 10.13 -12.39 9.02
CA GLU A 186 10.45 -13.42 10.01
C GLU A 186 11.67 -13.05 10.85
N ASN A 187 11.45 -12.53 12.06
CA ASN A 187 12.48 -12.35 13.09
C ASN A 187 12.10 -13.13 14.36
N LYS A 188 13.03 -13.97 14.84
CA LYS A 188 12.85 -15.11 15.78
C LYS A 188 12.60 -14.79 17.26
N GLN A 189 12.20 -13.58 17.64
CA GLN A 189 11.93 -13.29 19.05
C GLN A 189 10.53 -12.69 19.22
N GLU A 190 9.62 -13.48 19.80
CA GLU A 190 8.33 -13.02 20.27
C GLU A 190 8.31 -13.11 21.79
N GLN A 191 8.28 -11.96 22.46
CA GLN A 191 7.86 -11.88 23.85
C GLN A 191 6.34 -11.73 23.90
N GLU A 192 5.72 -12.51 24.79
CA GLU A 192 4.29 -12.44 25.10
C GLU A 192 3.94 -11.08 25.71
N MET A 193 2.85 -10.45 25.25
CA MET A 193 2.33 -9.23 25.87
C MET A 193 0.81 -9.20 25.99
N MET A 194 0.39 -8.46 27.02
CA MET A 194 -0.84 -8.53 27.81
C MET A 194 -2.15 -8.17 27.09
N LYS A 195 -3.24 -8.72 27.62
CA LYS A 195 -4.64 -8.47 27.21
C LYS A 195 -5.23 -7.27 27.97
N THR A 196 -5.72 -6.25 27.27
CA THR A 196 -6.66 -5.24 27.82
C THR A 196 -7.66 -4.75 26.76
N ASN A 197 -8.84 -4.31 27.22
CA ASN A 197 -10.01 -3.96 26.43
C ASN A 197 -10.14 -2.43 26.20
N GLU A 198 -9.71 -1.92 25.04
CA GLU A 198 -10.00 -0.55 24.59
C GLU A 198 -10.28 -0.47 23.07
N LYS A 199 -10.81 0.66 22.60
CA LYS A 199 -11.52 0.78 21.31
C LYS A 199 -10.68 1.03 20.05
N ASN A 200 -9.35 1.05 20.07
CA ASN A 200 -8.54 1.23 18.85
C ASN A 200 -7.33 0.29 18.87
N LYS A 201 -7.29 -0.70 17.96
CA LYS A 201 -6.32 -1.79 18.04
C LYS A 201 -5.66 -2.09 16.68
N ILE A 202 -4.33 -2.20 16.66
CA ILE A 202 -3.61 -2.89 15.57
C ILE A 202 -3.86 -4.38 15.78
N ILE A 203 -4.12 -5.11 14.69
CA ILE A 203 -4.22 -6.56 14.73
C ILE A 203 -2.94 -7.13 14.16
N LYS A 204 -2.18 -7.84 14.99
CA LYS A 204 -1.14 -8.74 14.52
C LYS A 204 -1.81 -10.08 14.19
N CYS A 205 -1.70 -10.48 12.93
CA CYS A 205 -2.24 -11.73 12.44
C CYS A 205 -1.08 -12.68 12.13
N CYS A 206 -1.02 -13.81 12.82
CA CYS A 206 -0.14 -14.92 12.50
C CYS A 206 -0.95 -16.01 11.82
N TYR A 207 -0.40 -16.65 10.79
CA TYR A 207 -1.04 -17.77 10.11
C TYR A 207 -0.11 -18.99 10.10
N ASN A 208 -0.53 -20.03 10.81
CA ASN A 208 0.08 -21.37 10.77
C ASN A 208 -1.05 -22.40 10.71
N ASN A 209 -1.65 -22.58 9.52
CA ASN A 209 -2.87 -23.35 9.22
C ASN A 209 -4.19 -22.84 9.85
N SER A 210 -4.10 -22.04 10.91
CA SER A 210 -5.21 -21.27 11.50
C SER A 210 -4.77 -19.83 11.73
N PHE A 211 -5.73 -18.90 11.71
CA PHE A 211 -5.47 -17.52 12.10
C PHE A 211 -5.32 -17.40 13.61
N GLN A 212 -4.31 -16.65 14.04
CA GLN A 212 -4.11 -16.21 15.41
C GLN A 212 -4.05 -14.69 15.43
N PHE A 213 -4.95 -14.08 16.19
CA PHE A 213 -5.07 -12.64 16.27
C PHE A 213 -4.60 -12.13 17.63
N HIS A 214 -3.64 -11.21 17.60
CA HIS A 214 -3.20 -10.49 18.78
C HIS A 214 -3.56 -9.02 18.60
N GLN A 215 -4.30 -8.51 19.57
CA GLN A 215 -4.70 -7.12 19.62
C GLN A 215 -3.61 -6.29 20.30
N LEU A 216 -3.19 -5.21 19.66
CA LEU A 216 -2.15 -4.30 20.15
C LEU A 216 -2.75 -2.90 20.36
N LEU A 217 -2.29 -2.20 21.39
CA LEU A 217 -2.80 -0.86 21.72
C LEU A 217 -2.40 0.16 20.65
N VAL A 218 -3.37 0.97 20.22
CA VAL A 218 -3.13 2.10 19.32
C VAL A 218 -3.04 3.37 20.16
N CYS A 219 -2.08 4.21 19.83
CA CYS A 219 -1.97 5.52 20.46
C CYS A 219 -3.21 6.38 20.18
N ASN A 220 -3.77 7.02 21.21
CA ASN A 220 -4.98 7.85 21.12
C ASN A 220 -4.89 8.97 20.08
N TYR A 221 -3.69 9.43 19.72
CA TYR A 221 -3.49 10.49 18.73
C TYR A 221 -3.72 10.04 17.28
N ILE A 222 -3.46 8.76 16.94
CA ILE A 222 -3.64 8.23 15.58
C ILE A 222 -4.92 7.41 15.44
N ALA A 223 -5.35 6.76 16.53
CA ALA A 223 -6.56 5.98 16.66
C ALA A 223 -7.79 6.50 15.87
N PRO A 224 -8.17 7.78 15.96
CA PRO A 224 -9.38 8.28 15.28
C PRO A 224 -9.22 8.47 13.76
N PHE A 225 -7.99 8.52 13.24
CA PHE A 225 -7.72 8.88 11.85
C PHE A 225 -7.78 7.67 10.92
N ASN A 226 -8.42 7.85 9.77
CA ASN A 226 -8.44 6.92 8.64
C ASN A 226 -7.77 7.56 7.41
N GLY A 227 -7.54 6.79 6.34
CA GLY A 227 -7.01 7.35 5.09
C GLY A 227 -5.59 7.95 5.23
N TYR A 228 -4.86 7.58 6.28
CA TYR A 228 -3.43 7.88 6.36
C TYR A 228 -2.69 7.06 5.31
N SER A 229 -1.56 7.58 4.83
CA SER A 229 -0.61 6.76 4.09
C SER A 229 0.39 6.12 5.03
N TYR A 230 0.95 4.98 4.66
CA TYR A 230 1.90 4.27 5.51
C TYR A 230 2.97 3.56 4.69
N VAL A 231 4.13 3.36 5.30
CA VAL A 231 5.19 2.47 4.79
C VAL A 231 5.75 1.64 5.94
N CYS A 232 6.02 0.36 5.66
CA CYS A 232 6.76 -0.51 6.56
C CYS A 232 8.22 -0.56 6.13
N ILE A 233 9.13 -0.31 7.05
CA ILE A 233 10.59 -0.34 6.85
C ILE A 233 11.16 -1.16 7.99
N ASN A 234 11.61 -2.38 7.70
CA ASN A 234 11.99 -3.36 8.72
C ASN A 234 10.85 -3.53 9.75
N ASP A 235 11.16 -3.42 11.05
CA ASP A 235 10.21 -3.52 12.15
C ASP A 235 9.58 -2.16 12.54
N ILE A 236 9.54 -1.20 11.60
CA ILE A 236 8.98 0.14 11.80
C ILE A 236 7.87 0.39 10.79
N ILE A 237 6.73 0.91 11.25
CA ILE A 237 5.69 1.47 10.38
C ILE A 237 5.67 2.98 10.57
N LEU A 238 5.79 3.72 9.47
CA LEU A 238 5.59 5.16 9.44
C LEU A 238 4.20 5.46 8.88
N PHE A 239 3.50 6.38 9.51
CA PHE A 239 2.16 6.82 9.14
C PHE A 239 2.19 8.33 8.86
N PHE A 240 1.59 8.76 7.77
CA PHE A 240 1.58 10.16 7.35
C PHE A 240 0.15 10.66 7.18
N GLY A 241 -0.17 11.71 7.92
CA GLY A 241 -1.45 12.42 7.81
C GLY A 241 -2.64 11.59 8.31
N GLY A 242 -3.74 11.67 7.57
CA GLY A 242 -5.01 11.00 7.88
C GLY A 242 -6.16 11.97 8.12
N PHE A 243 -7.37 11.42 8.13
CA PHE A 243 -8.62 12.17 8.18
C PHE A 243 -9.54 11.63 9.29
N HIS A 244 -10.12 12.54 10.06
CA HIS A 244 -11.11 12.26 11.09
C HIS A 244 -12.20 13.34 11.11
N TYR A 245 -13.40 13.00 10.62
CA TYR A 245 -14.58 13.88 10.50
C TYR A 245 -14.32 15.23 9.79
N HIS A 246 -13.88 16.25 10.52
CA HIS A 246 -13.60 17.59 9.99
C HIS A 246 -12.12 17.98 10.15
N ASN A 247 -11.29 17.06 10.66
CA ASN A 247 -9.88 17.30 10.91
C ASN A 247 -9.03 16.44 9.97
N THR A 248 -8.10 17.10 9.27
CA THR A 248 -7.06 16.43 8.50
C THR A 248 -5.74 16.63 9.23
N SER A 249 -5.04 15.53 9.50
CA SER A 249 -3.75 15.56 10.17
C SER A 249 -2.63 15.87 9.17
N LYS A 250 -1.61 16.58 9.65
CA LYS A 250 -0.30 16.68 9.00
C LYS A 250 0.79 15.90 9.76
N LEU A 251 0.43 15.28 10.89
CA LEU A 251 1.38 14.62 11.77
C LEU A 251 1.97 13.37 11.11
N VAL A 252 3.17 13.01 11.56
CA VAL A 252 3.83 11.76 11.21
C VAL A 252 4.00 10.94 12.48
N HIS A 253 3.51 9.71 12.44
CA HIS A 253 3.62 8.77 13.55
C HIS A 253 4.49 7.58 13.16
N LYS A 254 5.16 7.02 14.15
CA LYS A 254 5.98 5.82 14.06
C LYS A 254 5.43 4.77 14.99
N TYR A 255 5.31 3.55 14.50
CA TYR A 255 5.06 2.37 15.31
C TYR A 255 6.27 1.43 15.22
N LEU A 256 6.82 1.09 16.38
CA LEU A 256 7.89 0.11 16.55
C LEU A 256 7.26 -1.25 16.81
N ILE A 257 7.31 -2.14 15.83
CA ILE A 257 6.63 -3.45 15.87
C ILE A 257 7.19 -4.32 17.01
N GLN A 258 8.52 -4.37 17.16
CA GLN A 258 9.17 -5.19 18.20
C GLN A 258 8.88 -4.69 19.62
N GLU A 259 8.89 -3.37 19.81
CA GLU A 259 8.69 -2.77 21.12
C GLU A 259 7.21 -2.54 21.47
N ASN A 260 6.31 -2.72 20.50
CA ASN A 260 4.90 -2.34 20.61
C ASN A 260 4.73 -0.88 21.09
N LYS A 261 5.53 0.04 20.54
CA LYS A 261 5.57 1.45 20.96
C LYS A 261 5.21 2.39 19.83
N TRP A 262 4.46 3.42 20.18
CA TRP A 262 4.15 4.55 19.30
C TRP A 262 5.04 5.74 19.63
N LYS A 263 5.43 6.49 18.60
CA LYS A 263 6.13 7.76 18.71
C LYS A 263 5.56 8.74 17.69
N THR A 264 5.38 10.00 18.09
CA THR A 264 5.01 11.08 17.18
C THR A 264 6.23 11.95 16.92
N PHE A 265 6.46 12.32 15.65
CA PHE A 265 7.56 13.23 15.30
C PHE A 265 7.16 14.70 15.48
N GLN A 266 8.13 15.54 15.81
CA GLN A 266 7.98 17.00 15.72
C GLN A 266 7.93 17.46 14.25
N ASN A 267 8.68 16.80 13.38
CA ASN A 267 8.65 17.02 11.95
C ASN A 267 7.31 16.53 11.39
N THR A 268 6.62 17.38 10.65
CA THR A 268 5.28 17.10 10.07
C THR A 268 5.32 17.17 8.56
N LEU A 269 4.26 16.68 7.91
CA LEU A 269 3.98 17.00 6.51
C LEU A 269 3.89 18.54 6.33
N PRO A 270 4.22 19.07 5.13
CA PRO A 270 4.10 20.50 4.84
C PRO A 270 2.66 21.03 4.97
N SER A 271 1.67 20.18 4.68
CA SER A 271 0.25 20.47 4.79
C SER A 271 -0.52 19.23 5.28
N PRO A 272 -1.74 19.42 5.83
CA PRO A 272 -2.65 18.30 6.09
C PRO A 272 -2.91 17.48 4.82
N LEU A 273 -2.89 16.16 4.94
CA LEU A 273 -3.01 15.26 3.80
C LEU A 273 -3.65 13.93 4.22
N PHE A 274 -4.54 13.41 3.38
CA PHE A 274 -5.11 12.06 3.52
C PHE A 274 -5.38 11.45 2.13
N ASP A 275 -5.65 10.15 2.07
CA ASP A 275 -5.85 9.35 0.86
C ASP A 275 -4.71 9.47 -0.17
N CYS A 276 -3.51 9.79 0.30
CA CYS A 276 -2.29 9.79 -0.48
C CYS A 276 -1.64 8.40 -0.49
N ILE A 277 -0.71 8.22 -1.41
CA ILE A 277 0.20 7.06 -1.44
C ILE A 277 1.43 7.42 -0.63
N ALA A 278 1.95 6.46 0.14
CA ALA A 278 3.34 6.48 0.58
C ALA A 278 4.04 5.21 0.07
N ILE A 279 5.19 5.36 -0.56
CA ILE A 279 5.95 4.23 -1.10
C ILE A 279 7.44 4.37 -0.81
N LEU A 280 8.03 3.26 -0.35
CA LEU A 280 9.45 3.14 -0.06
C LEU A 280 10.24 2.93 -1.36
N ASN A 281 11.30 3.71 -1.55
CA ASN A 281 12.38 3.39 -2.47
C ASN A 281 13.62 3.03 -1.65
N GLU A 282 13.92 1.74 -1.60
CA GLU A 282 15.05 1.19 -0.84
C GLU A 282 16.41 1.62 -1.43
N GLU A 283 16.55 1.63 -2.76
CA GLU A 283 17.81 1.96 -3.43
C GLU A 283 18.27 3.39 -3.12
N TYR A 284 17.34 4.35 -3.11
CA TYR A 284 17.65 5.75 -2.83
C TYR A 284 17.33 6.18 -1.39
N ASN A 285 16.92 5.24 -0.53
CA ASN A 285 16.66 5.49 0.88
C ASN A 285 15.65 6.64 1.10
N ASN A 286 14.62 6.71 0.25
CA ASN A 286 13.61 7.77 0.25
C ASN A 286 12.20 7.20 0.30
N ILE A 287 11.29 7.94 0.91
CA ILE A 287 9.85 7.69 0.88
C ILE A 287 9.23 8.73 -0.03
N HIS A 288 8.48 8.27 -1.03
CA HIS A 288 7.69 9.13 -1.89
C HIS A 288 6.26 9.22 -1.36
N ILE A 289 5.71 10.43 -1.35
CA ILE A 289 4.32 10.72 -1.00
C ILE A 289 3.64 11.34 -2.21
N ILE A 290 2.56 10.73 -2.69
CA ILE A 290 1.94 11.03 -3.99
C ILE A 290 0.43 11.22 -3.84
N GLY A 291 -0.11 12.27 -4.46
CA GLY A 291 -1.54 12.60 -4.48
C GLY A 291 -2.10 12.93 -3.10
N GLY A 292 -3.37 12.57 -2.90
CA GLY A 292 -4.15 12.78 -1.69
C GLY A 292 -5.09 13.98 -1.79
N GLN A 293 -5.74 14.27 -0.66
CA GLN A 293 -6.65 15.39 -0.48
C GLN A 293 -6.21 16.30 0.66
N ASP A 294 -6.46 17.60 0.52
CA ASP A 294 -6.28 18.58 1.59
C ASP A 294 -7.48 18.65 2.54
N ASN A 295 -7.40 19.50 3.56
CA ASN A 295 -8.48 19.74 4.52
C ASN A 295 -9.78 20.32 3.90
N LYS A 296 -9.73 20.80 2.65
CA LYS A 296 -10.89 21.25 1.87
C LYS A 296 -11.41 20.15 0.94
N ARG A 297 -10.91 18.92 1.06
CA ARG A 297 -11.22 17.76 0.21
C ARG A 297 -10.88 17.99 -1.27
N ARG A 298 -9.96 18.91 -1.56
CA ARG A 298 -9.46 19.09 -2.94
C ARG A 298 -8.43 18.02 -3.21
N THR A 299 -8.60 17.29 -4.30
CA THR A 299 -7.60 16.32 -4.79
C THR A 299 -6.37 17.08 -5.28
N LEU A 300 -5.18 16.64 -4.86
CA LEU A 300 -3.93 17.36 -5.07
C LEU A 300 -3.05 16.71 -6.14
N LEU A 301 -2.18 17.53 -6.74
CA LEU A 301 -1.10 17.12 -7.64
C LEU A 301 0.21 16.78 -6.90
N THR A 302 0.13 16.63 -5.57
CA THR A 302 1.27 16.50 -4.68
C THR A 302 2.16 15.34 -5.11
N HIS A 303 3.45 15.61 -5.30
CA HIS A 303 4.48 14.60 -5.27
C HIS A 303 5.68 15.17 -4.52
N MET A 304 6.01 14.54 -3.40
CA MET A 304 7.17 14.91 -2.59
C MET A 304 7.91 13.67 -2.14
N LYS A 305 9.17 13.84 -1.75
CA LYS A 305 9.96 12.79 -1.11
C LYS A 305 10.63 13.25 0.16
N THR A 306 10.91 12.31 1.05
CA THR A 306 11.66 12.53 2.27
C THR A 306 12.67 11.41 2.48
N LYS A 307 13.82 11.73 3.08
CA LYS A 307 14.88 10.74 3.36
C LYS A 307 14.50 9.91 4.58
N ILE A 308 14.67 8.59 4.51
CA ILE A 308 14.35 7.68 5.61
C ILE A 308 15.13 8.00 6.87
N ARG A 309 16.40 8.40 6.74
CA ARG A 309 17.27 8.79 7.87
C ARG A 309 16.71 9.89 8.78
N ILE A 310 15.74 10.67 8.30
CA ILE A 310 15.06 11.71 9.10
C ILE A 310 14.11 11.05 10.11
N TRP A 311 13.52 9.91 9.74
CA TRP A 311 12.51 9.18 10.51
C TRP A 311 13.10 7.99 11.26
N ASP A 312 14.20 7.43 10.76
CA ASP A 312 14.92 6.34 11.41
C ASP A 312 16.44 6.47 11.30
N VAL A 313 17.07 6.90 12.40
CA VAL A 313 18.54 7.10 12.47
C VAL A 313 19.28 5.76 12.46
N SER A 314 18.69 4.69 13.01
CA SER A 314 19.26 3.33 12.99
C SER A 314 19.48 2.80 11.57
N HIS A 315 18.64 3.19 10.62
CA HIS A 315 18.81 2.83 9.23
C HIS A 315 20.13 3.36 8.64
N LEU A 316 20.62 4.53 9.10
CA LEU A 316 21.91 5.08 8.69
C LEU A 316 23.08 4.18 9.16
N VAL A 317 22.98 3.66 10.39
CA VAL A 317 24.00 2.78 10.98
C VAL A 317 24.06 1.45 10.21
N MET A 318 22.92 0.87 9.84
CA MET A 318 22.88 -0.33 9.01
C MET A 318 23.54 -0.11 7.64
N ILE A 319 23.27 1.02 6.99
CA ILE A 319 23.89 1.34 5.69
C ILE A 319 25.41 1.48 5.84
N CYS A 320 25.90 2.18 6.87
CA CYS A 320 27.33 2.31 7.12
C CYS A 320 28.00 0.95 7.35
N LEU A 321 27.38 0.07 8.15
CA LEU A 321 27.88 -1.28 8.39
C LEU A 321 27.91 -2.13 7.12
N PHE A 322 26.87 -2.03 6.28
CA PHE A 322 26.78 -2.78 5.03
C PHE A 322 27.84 -2.33 4.00
N ILE A 323 28.12 -1.03 3.91
CA ILE A 323 29.19 -0.49 3.06
C ILE A 323 30.56 -0.94 3.57
N LEU A 324 30.80 -0.89 4.89
CA LEU A 324 32.05 -1.35 5.49
C LEU A 324 32.29 -2.86 5.27
N MET A 325 31.23 -3.65 5.24
CA MET A 325 31.30 -5.09 4.95
C MET A 325 31.53 -5.42 3.48
N LYS A 326 31.02 -4.60 2.55
CA LYS A 326 31.25 -4.80 1.09
C LYS A 326 32.64 -4.38 0.63
N ASN A 327 33.32 -3.54 1.41
CA ASN A 327 34.66 -3.04 1.12
C ASN A 327 35.77 -3.81 1.88
N LYS A 328 35.44 -4.96 2.46
CA LYS A 328 36.37 -6.01 2.90
C LYS A 328 36.26 -7.17 1.92
#